data_AF-A0A662RPI0-F1
#
_entry.id   AF-A0A662RPI0-F1
#
_cell.length_a   1.000
_cell.length_b   1.000
_cell.length_c   1.000
_cell.angle_alpha   90.00
_cell.angle_beta   90.00
_cell.angle_gamma   90.00
#
_symmetry.space_group_name_H-M   'P 1'
#
loop_
_entity.id
_entity.type
_entity.pdbx_description
1 polymer ?
#
loop_
_entity_poly.entity_id
_entity_poly.type
_entity_poly.pdbx_seq_one_letter_code
_entity_poly.pdbx_strand_id
1 'polypeptide(L)'
;MNKKTFIQVFIGAGILALLFYEVDIHTVLEAIKGLNLFLFGFAALSYLCYNLLMSYRLFYLLGKIGTHVSFYHSLFAHLAGMIASDVTPGRAGFFLVPYFLKNRANCSISEGM
;
A
#
# COMPACT_ATOMS: atom_id res chain seq x y z
N MET A 1 24.89 7.42 -5.45
CA MET A 1 23.85 7.59 -4.40
C MET A 1 24.01 8.99 -3.81
N ASN A 2 22.97 9.83 -3.82
CA ASN A 2 23.07 11.21 -3.34
C ASN A 2 23.27 11.26 -1.82
N LYS A 3 24.05 12.24 -1.31
CA LYS A 3 24.25 12.44 0.15
C LYS A 3 22.94 12.48 0.94
N LYS A 4 21.90 13.09 0.37
CA LYS A 4 20.55 13.16 0.98
C LYS A 4 19.90 11.79 1.15
N THR A 5 19.99 10.93 0.12
CA THR A 5 19.47 9.56 0.16
C THR A 5 20.22 8.72 1.19
N PHE A 6 21.54 8.89 1.30
CA PHE A 6 22.35 8.19 2.29
C PHE A 6 21.93 8.55 3.73
N ILE A 7 21.71 9.84 4.00
CA ILE A 7 21.23 10.33 5.30
C ILE A 7 19.84 9.77 5.62
N GLN A 8 18.91 9.77 4.65
CA GLN A 8 17.56 9.21 4.84
C GLN A 8 17.59 7.72 5.17
N VAL A 9 18.42 6.94 4.47
CA VAL A 9 18.60 5.51 4.75
C VAL A 9 19.17 5.31 6.15
N PHE A 10 20.16 6.11 6.55
CA PHE A 10 20.77 6.00 7.88
C PHE A 10 19.79 6.35 9.00
N ILE A 11 18.97 7.39 8.81
CA ILE A 11 17.90 7.76 9.76
C ILE A 11 16.85 6.64 9.83
N GLY A 12 16.40 6.12 8.68
CA GLY A 12 15.43 5.02 8.65
C GLY A 12 15.97 3.76 9.33
N ALA A 13 17.21 3.39 9.06
CA ALA A 13 17.88 2.27 9.73
C ALA A 13 18.03 2.50 11.24
N GLY A 14 18.36 3.72 11.67
CA GLY A 14 18.43 4.09 13.08
C GLY A 14 17.07 3.98 13.80
N ILE A 15 15.99 4.42 13.15
CA ILE A 15 14.62 4.27 13.69
C ILE A 15 14.26 2.79 13.81
N LEU A 16 14.53 1.99 12.78
CA LEU A 16 14.28 0.54 12.83
C LEU A 16 15.08 -0.14 13.93
N ALA A 17 16.36 0.22 14.11
CA ALA A 17 17.21 -0.32 15.18
C ALA A 17 16.67 0.04 16.57
N LEU A 18 16.18 1.27 16.76
CA LEU A 18 15.53 1.68 18.02
C LEU A 18 14.23 0.91 18.26
N LEU A 19 13.40 0.71 17.23
CA LEU A 19 12.19 -0.09 17.36
C LEU A 19 12.52 -1.55 17.73
N PHE A 20 13.53 -2.16 17.09
CA PHE A 20 13.95 -3.52 17.44
C PHE A 20 14.62 -3.62 18.81
N TYR A 21 15.25 -2.56 19.30
CA TYR A 21 15.81 -2.53 20.66
C TYR A 21 14.70 -2.51 21.73
N GLU A 22 13.62 -1.78 21.48
CA GLU A 22 12.47 -1.68 22.40
C GLU A 22 11.56 -2.90 22.34
N VAL A 23 11.49 -3.57 21.18
CA VAL A 23 10.61 -4.73 20.98
C VAL A 23 11.18 -5.98 21.65
N ASP A 24 10.51 -6.43 22.71
CA ASP A 24 10.74 -7.75 23.28
C ASP A 24 10.09 -8.85 22.41
N ILE A 25 10.93 -9.72 21.86
CA ILE A 25 10.52 -10.84 21.01
C ILE A 25 9.62 -11.82 21.77
N HIS A 26 9.80 -11.98 23.09
CA HIS A 26 8.97 -12.89 23.88
C HIS A 26 7.52 -12.39 23.94
N THR A 27 7.34 -11.10 24.25
CA THR A 27 6.03 -10.44 24.24
C THR A 27 5.35 -10.53 22.87
N VAL A 28 6.09 -10.37 21.76
CA VAL A 28 5.53 -10.52 20.41
C VAL A 28 5.04 -11.95 20.14
N LEU A 29 5.82 -12.96 20.52
CA LEU A 29 5.45 -14.36 20.32
C LEU A 29 4.24 -14.76 21.15
N GLU A 30 4.13 -14.26 22.38
CA GLU A 30 2.94 -14.47 23.21
C GLU A 30 1.69 -13.82 22.61
N ALA A 31 1.81 -12.59 22.11
CA ALA A 31 0.72 -11.90 21.43
C ALA A 31 0.22 -12.67 20.19
N ILE A 32 1.15 -13.26 19.41
CA ILE A 32 0.79 -14.09 18.25
C ILE A 32 0.09 -15.39 18.70
N LYS A 33 0.53 -16.02 19.78
CA LYS A 33 -0.10 -17.24 20.31
C LYS A 33 -1.50 -17.00 20.89
N GLY A 34 -1.72 -15.83 21.50
CA GLY A 34 -3.01 -15.41 22.05
C GLY A 34 -4.01 -14.92 20.99
N LEU A 35 -3.64 -14.96 19.71
CA LEU A 35 -4.44 -14.40 18.63
C LEU A 35 -5.74 -15.18 18.43
N ASN A 36 -6.86 -14.48 18.53
CA ASN A 36 -8.17 -15.03 18.24
C ASN A 36 -8.37 -15.11 16.71
N LEU A 37 -8.38 -16.33 16.17
CA LEU A 37 -8.53 -16.58 14.74
C LEU A 37 -9.83 -16.02 14.14
N PHE A 38 -10.92 -15.94 14.91
CA PHE A 38 -12.17 -15.35 14.44
C PHE A 38 -12.04 -13.85 14.22
N LEU A 39 -11.48 -13.13 15.21
CA LEU A 39 -11.23 -11.69 15.09
C LEU A 39 -10.24 -11.38 13.97
N PHE A 40 -9.21 -12.22 13.81
CA PHE A 40 -8.28 -12.11 12.70
C PHE A 40 -8.97 -12.32 11.34
N GLY A 41 -9.86 -13.30 11.24
CA GLY A 41 -10.68 -13.53 10.05
C GLY A 41 -11.57 -12.31 9.72
N PHE A 42 -12.22 -11.72 10.72
CA PHE A 42 -12.99 -10.49 10.53
C PHE A 42 -12.11 -9.32 10.11
N ALA A 43 -10.93 -9.15 10.71
CA ALA A 43 -9.98 -8.11 10.32
C ALA A 43 -9.53 -8.27 8.86
N ALA A 44 -9.20 -9.50 8.45
CA ALA A 44 -8.84 -9.81 7.07
C ALA A 44 -10.00 -9.54 6.09
N LEU A 45 -11.23 -9.90 6.47
CA LEU A 45 -12.42 -9.63 5.66
C LEU A 45 -12.70 -8.13 5.54
N SER A 46 -12.63 -7.38 6.65
CA SER A 46 -12.76 -5.92 6.64
C SER A 46 -11.69 -5.26 5.78
N TYR A 47 -10.45 -5.75 5.84
CA TYR A 47 -9.35 -5.27 5.00
C TYR A 47 -9.59 -5.56 3.52
N LEU A 48 -10.09 -6.75 3.18
CA LEU A 48 -10.46 -7.09 1.81
C LEU A 48 -11.57 -6.18 1.29
N CYS A 49 -12.63 -5.97 2.07
CA CYS A 49 -13.73 -5.07 1.73
C CYS A 49 -13.25 -3.63 1.49
N TYR A 50 -12.35 -3.14 2.34
CA TYR A 50 -11.72 -1.82 2.18
C TYR A 50 -11.00 -1.70 0.82
N ASN A 51 -10.18 -2.69 0.47
CA ASN A 51 -9.43 -2.70 -0.79
C ASN A 51 -10.36 -2.75 -2.01
N LEU A 52 -11.44 -3.53 -1.94
CA LEU A 52 -12.44 -3.59 -3.01
C LEU A 52 -13.17 -2.26 -3.19
N LEU A 53 -13.58 -1.61 -2.10
CA LEU A 53 -14.23 -0.29 -2.15
C LEU A 53 -13.31 0.79 -2.70
N MET A 54 -12.04 0.81 -2.29
CA MET A 54 -11.08 1.79 -2.79
C MET A 54 -10.75 1.58 -4.26
N SER A 55 -10.67 0.32 -4.70
CA SER A 55 -10.49 -0.05 -6.11
C SER A 55 -11.72 0.32 -6.95
N TYR A 56 -12.92 0.13 -6.40
CA TYR A 56 -14.17 0.55 -7.04
C TYR A 56 -14.26 2.06 -7.17
N ARG A 57 -13.88 2.80 -6.12
CA ARG A 57 -13.79 4.26 -6.17
C ARG A 57 -12.88 4.73 -7.31
N LEU A 58 -11.70 4.12 -7.43
CA LEU A 58 -10.77 4.42 -8.52
C LEU A 58 -11.39 4.14 -9.89
N PHE A 59 -11.99 2.96 -10.08
CA PHE A 59 -12.70 2.58 -11.31
C PHE A 59 -13.82 3.58 -11.66
N TYR A 60 -14.62 3.97 -10.67
CA TYR A 60 -15.73 4.91 -10.85
C TYR A 60 -15.24 6.30 -11.26
N LEU A 61 -14.19 6.81 -10.60
CA LEU A 61 -13.62 8.12 -10.91
C LEU A 61 -13.01 8.15 -12.31
N LEU A 62 -12.26 7.11 -12.69
CA LEU A 62 -11.70 6.95 -14.04
C LEU A 62 -12.83 6.93 -15.10
N GLY A 63 -13.90 6.19 -14.85
CA GLY A 63 -15.07 6.18 -15.73
C GLY A 63 -15.76 7.54 -15.83
N LYS A 64 -15.77 8.35 -14.76
CA LYS A 64 -16.34 9.69 -14.74
C LYS A 64 -15.53 10.73 -15.52
N ILE A 65 -14.21 10.58 -15.60
CA ILE A 65 -13.33 11.46 -16.38
C ILE A 65 -13.19 11.03 -17.85
N GLY A 66 -13.92 9.98 -18.27
CA GLY A 66 -13.93 9.48 -19.65
C GLY A 66 -12.91 8.37 -19.93
N THR A 67 -12.17 7.93 -18.92
CA THR A 67 -11.19 6.84 -19.05
C THR A 67 -11.85 5.50 -18.74
N HIS A 68 -12.09 4.70 -19.78
CA HIS A 68 -12.68 3.38 -19.63
C HIS A 68 -11.61 2.34 -19.29
N VAL A 69 -11.46 2.05 -17.99
CA VAL A 69 -10.54 1.03 -17.48
C VAL A 69 -11.33 -0.11 -16.87
N SER A 70 -10.95 -1.37 -17.07
CA SER A 70 -11.67 -2.47 -16.41
C SER A 70 -11.45 -2.44 -14.89
N PHE A 71 -12.44 -2.93 -14.13
CA PHE A 71 -12.33 -3.01 -12.68
C PHE A 71 -11.08 -3.79 -12.22
N TYR A 72 -10.71 -4.87 -12.92
CA TYR A 72 -9.51 -5.66 -12.62
C TYR A 72 -8.22 -4.84 -12.70
N HIS A 73 -8.10 -3.96 -13.70
CA HIS A 73 -6.94 -3.08 -13.81
C HIS A 73 -6.92 -2.02 -12.70
N SER A 74 -8.08 -1.51 -12.30
CA SER A 74 -8.21 -0.56 -11.18
C SER A 74 -7.85 -1.24 -9.84
N LEU A 75 -8.32 -2.46 -9.62
CA LEU A 75 -7.98 -3.29 -8.47
C LEU A 75 -6.49 -3.57 -8.40
N PHE A 76 -5.88 -4.00 -9.51
CA PHE A 76 -4.45 -4.26 -9.56
C PHE A 76 -3.64 -3.00 -9.29
N ALA A 77 -4.00 -1.86 -9.91
CA ALA A 77 -3.28 -0.61 -9.70
C ALA A 77 -3.38 -0.13 -8.25
N HIS A 78 -4.55 -0.26 -7.61
CA HIS A 78 -4.73 0.08 -6.21
C HIS A 78 -3.87 -0.80 -5.30
N LEU A 79 -3.89 -2.12 -5.48
CA LEU A 79 -3.09 -3.06 -4.69
C LEU A 79 -1.59 -2.85 -4.90
N ALA A 80 -1.15 -2.64 -6.14
CA ALA A 80 0.24 -2.38 -6.46
C ALA A 80 0.72 -1.05 -5.85
N GLY A 81 -0.12 -0.01 -5.91
CA GLY A 81 0.15 1.28 -5.26
C GLY A 81 0.21 1.19 -3.74
N MET A 82 -0.67 0.41 -3.12
CA MET A 82 -0.66 0.13 -1.68
C MET A 82 0.62 -0.60 -1.27
N ILE A 83 0.97 -1.70 -1.93
CA ILE A 83 2.19 -2.46 -1.62
C ILE A 83 3.42 -1.55 -1.79
N ALA A 84 3.50 -0.80 -2.89
CA ALA A 84 4.58 0.14 -3.08
C ALA A 84 4.61 1.23 -1.99
N SER A 85 3.43 1.68 -1.54
CA SER A 85 3.28 2.64 -0.44
C SER A 85 3.78 2.09 0.88
N ASP A 86 3.61 0.79 1.14
CA ASP A 86 4.05 0.17 2.40
C ASP A 86 5.58 0.04 2.48
N VAL A 87 6.26 -0.11 1.35
CA VAL A 87 7.73 -0.15 1.29
C VAL A 87 8.38 1.23 1.13
N THR A 88 7.60 2.27 0.82
CA THR A 88 8.12 3.62 0.58
C THR A 88 7.80 4.56 1.73
N PRO A 89 8.72 5.47 2.08
CA PRO A 89 8.47 6.44 3.15
C PRO A 89 7.32 7.37 2.77
N GLY A 90 6.46 7.66 3.76
CA GLY A 90 5.35 8.60 3.60
C GLY A 90 4.25 8.16 2.62
N ARG A 91 4.09 6.85 2.37
CA ARG A 91 3.10 6.30 1.44
C ARG A 91 3.25 6.78 -0.01
N ALA A 92 4.46 7.22 -0.38
CA ALA A 92 4.74 7.79 -1.70
C ALA A 92 4.48 6.80 -2.85
N GLY A 93 4.47 5.49 -2.59
CA GLY A 93 4.15 4.48 -3.59
C GLY A 93 2.74 4.58 -4.18
N PHE A 94 1.80 5.29 -3.53
CA PHE A 94 0.51 5.59 -4.16
C PHE A 94 0.64 6.47 -5.40
N PHE A 95 1.70 7.28 -5.53
CA PHE A 95 1.97 8.04 -6.76
C PHE A 95 2.31 7.14 -7.95
N LEU A 96 2.57 5.85 -7.73
CA LEU A 96 2.78 4.87 -8.79
C LEU A 96 1.48 4.27 -9.33
N VAL A 97 0.32 4.52 -8.71
CA VAL A 97 -0.99 4.06 -9.21
C VAL A 97 -1.24 4.51 -10.65
N PRO A 98 -1.12 5.81 -11.02
CA PRO A 98 -1.25 6.24 -12.42
C PRO A 98 -0.24 5.56 -13.36
N TYR A 99 0.97 5.27 -12.88
CA TYR A 99 1.98 4.56 -13.67
C TYR A 99 1.57 3.10 -13.94
N PHE A 100 1.05 2.40 -12.95
CA PHE A 100 0.53 1.04 -13.12
C PHE A 100 -0.71 1.00 -14.04
N LEU A 101 -1.59 2.00 -13.95
CA LEU A 101 -2.72 2.15 -14.86
C LEU A 101 -2.28 2.43 -16.30
N LYS A 102 -1.29 3.30 -16.52
CA LYS A 102 -0.74 3.54 -17.86
C LYS A 102 -0.21 2.26 -18.49
N ASN A 103 0.61 1.51 -17.76
CA ASN A 103 1.28 0.33 -18.29
C ASN A 103 0.33 -0.83 -18.64
N ARG A 104 -0.86 -0.87 -18.01
CA ARG A 104 -1.83 -1.96 -18.17
C ARG A 104 -3.07 -1.57 -18.99
N ALA A 105 -3.45 -0.30 -18.98
CA ALA A 105 -4.71 0.18 -19.55
C ALA A 105 -4.55 1.36 -20.52
N ASN A 106 -3.31 1.74 -20.89
CA ASN A 106 -3.01 2.90 -21.75
C ASN A 106 -3.63 4.22 -21.24
N CYS A 107 -3.89 4.31 -19.93
CA CYS A 107 -4.39 5.53 -19.31
C CYS A 107 -3.32 6.63 -19.32
N SER A 108 -3.72 7.87 -19.57
CA SER A 108 -2.84 9.03 -19.38
C SER A 108 -2.45 9.15 -17.90
N ILE A 109 -1.18 9.46 -17.61
CA ILE A 109 -0.70 9.68 -16.23
C ILE A 109 -1.43 10.87 -15.59
N SER A 110 -1.83 11.87 -16.37
CA SER A 110 -2.54 13.05 -15.86
C SER A 110 -3.98 12.74 -15.44
N GLU A 111 -4.58 11.68 -16.00
CA GLU A 111 -5.94 11.24 -15.67
C GLU A 111 -5.97 10.30 -14.47
N GLY A 112 -4.84 9.64 -14.17
CA GLY A 112 -4.73 8.71 -13.03
C GLY A 112 -4.21 9.33 -11.73
N MET A 113 -3.97 10.64 -11.69
CA MET A 113 -3.60 11.39 -10.47
C MET A 113 -4.82 11.88 -9.70
#